data_AF-A0A956QL59-F1
#
_entry.id   AF-A0A956QL59-F1
#
_cell.length_a   1.000
_cell.length_b   1.000
_cell.length_c   1.000
_cell.angle_alpha   90.00
_cell.angle_beta   90.00
_cell.angle_gamma   90.00
#
_symmetry.space_group_name_H-M   'P 1'
#
loop_
_entity.id
_entity.type
_entity.pdbx_description
1 polymer ?
#
loop_
_entity_poly.entity_id
_entity_poly.type
_entity_poly.pdbx_seq_one_letter_code
_entity_poly.pdbx_strand_id
1 'polypeptide(L)'
;MSQSAIQQAIHQLFEGQSLTVADADAAMSQIMAGEATEAQIGAFLAALRMKGETVDEITGCASAMKRAATQVRPAIGDATLIDV
;
A
#
# COMPACT_ATOMS: atom_id res chain seq x y z
N MET A 1 -19.45 14.84 4.15
CA MET A 1 -18.01 14.56 4.34
C MET A 1 -17.63 13.53 3.29
N SER A 2 -16.68 13.82 2.40
CA SER A 2 -16.20 12.82 1.45
C SER A 2 -15.38 11.76 2.19
N GLN A 3 -15.61 10.49 1.85
CA GLN A 3 -14.86 9.37 2.42
C GLN A 3 -13.40 9.42 1.90
N SER A 4 -12.40 9.19 2.77
CA SER A 4 -10.99 9.17 2.36
C SER A 4 -10.64 7.91 1.57
N ALA A 5 -9.52 7.91 0.85
CA ALA A 5 -9.09 6.75 0.05
C ALA A 5 -8.95 5.49 0.91
N ILE A 6 -8.35 5.59 2.10
CA ILE A 6 -8.24 4.44 3.01
C ILE A 6 -9.59 3.96 3.53
N GLN A 7 -10.54 4.86 3.80
CA GLN A 7 -11.88 4.49 4.24
C GLN A 7 -12.67 3.76 3.13
N GLN A 8 -12.55 4.23 1.88
CA GLN A 8 -13.14 3.57 0.71
C GLN A 8 -12.53 2.20 0.46
N ALA A 9 -11.21 2.09 0.58
CA ALA A 9 -10.50 0.83 0.41
C ALA A 9 -10.92 -0.19 1.47
N ILE A 10 -10.98 0.19 2.75
CA ILE A 10 -11.44 -0.69 3.83
C ILE A 10 -12.85 -1.21 3.57
N HIS A 11 -13.77 -0.35 3.12
CA HIS A 11 -15.14 -0.75 2.79
C HIS A 11 -15.18 -1.84 1.71
N GLN A 12 -14.50 -1.58 0.59
CA GLN A 12 -14.44 -2.53 -0.54
C GLN A 12 -13.82 -3.87 -0.12
N LEU A 13 -12.75 -3.84 0.66
CA LEU A 13 -12.07 -5.05 1.12
C LEU A 13 -12.96 -5.90 2.03
N PHE A 14 -13.73 -5.27 2.94
CA PHE A 14 -14.70 -6.00 3.79
C PHE A 14 -15.87 -6.58 2.99
N GLU A 15 -16.21 -6.00 1.84
CA GLU A 15 -17.18 -6.56 0.89
C GLU A 15 -16.57 -7.64 -0.02
N GLY A 16 -15.31 -8.04 0.21
CA GLY A 16 -14.59 -9.02 -0.59
C GLY A 16 -14.23 -8.53 -2.00
N GLN A 17 -14.35 -7.23 -2.26
CA GLN A 17 -13.98 -6.63 -3.55
C GLN A 17 -12.48 -6.37 -3.58
N SER A 18 -11.89 -6.59 -4.77
CA SER A 18 -10.47 -6.31 -4.97
C SER A 18 -10.27 -4.86 -5.35
N LEU A 19 -9.21 -4.25 -4.82
CA LEU A 19 -8.84 -2.88 -5.17
C LEU A 19 -8.11 -2.87 -6.52
N THR A 20 -8.29 -1.81 -7.29
CA THR A 20 -7.40 -1.55 -8.42
C THR A 20 -6.02 -1.14 -7.92
N VAL A 21 -5.01 -1.20 -8.80
CA VAL A 21 -3.66 -0.69 -8.49
C VAL A 21 -3.73 0.77 -8.01
N ALA A 22 -4.58 1.60 -8.63
CA ALA A 22 -4.71 3.01 -8.29
C ALA A 22 -5.35 3.22 -6.91
N ASP A 23 -6.37 2.43 -6.57
CA ASP A 23 -7.05 2.54 -5.27
C ASP A 23 -6.15 2.07 -4.12
N ALA A 24 -5.43 0.95 -4.32
CA ALA A 24 -4.46 0.46 -3.36
C ALA A 24 -3.30 1.43 -3.16
N ASP A 25 -2.80 2.03 -4.24
CA ASP A 25 -1.77 3.06 -4.21
C ASP A 25 -2.24 4.32 -3.45
N ALA A 26 -3.46 4.78 -3.69
CA ALA A 26 -4.03 5.94 -3.02
C ALA A 26 -4.21 5.69 -1.50
N ALA A 27 -4.77 4.55 -1.13
CA ALA A 27 -4.94 4.17 0.27
C ALA A 27 -3.58 4.05 0.99
N MET A 28 -2.61 3.37 0.38
CA MET A 28 -1.27 3.23 0.96
C MET A 28 -0.51 4.57 1.01
N SER A 29 -0.71 5.46 0.03
CA SER A 29 -0.11 6.79 0.06
C SER A 29 -0.59 7.61 1.27
N GLN A 30 -1.87 7.52 1.64
CA GLN A 30 -2.37 8.16 2.87
C GLN A 30 -1.74 7.58 4.13
N ILE A 31 -1.51 6.26 4.17
CA ILE A 31 -0.81 5.61 5.29
C ILE A 31 0.62 6.15 5.40
N MET A 32 1.35 6.20 4.28
CA MET A 32 2.73 6.69 4.24
C MET A 32 2.83 8.19 4.58
N ALA A 33 1.81 8.98 4.26
CA ALA A 33 1.73 10.40 4.63
C ALA A 33 1.40 10.64 6.12
N GLY A 34 1.07 9.60 6.89
CA GLY A 34 0.65 9.72 8.28
C GLY A 34 -0.77 10.27 8.46
N GLU A 35 -1.58 10.22 7.40
CA GLU A 35 -2.96 10.72 7.39
C GLU A 35 -3.98 9.66 7.86
N ALA A 36 -3.56 8.40 7.97
CA ALA A 36 -4.37 7.30 8.45
C ALA A 36 -4.17 7.07 9.96
N THR A 37 -5.25 6.80 10.69
CA THR A 37 -5.18 6.41 12.10
C THR A 37 -4.69 4.97 12.24
N GLU A 38 -4.12 4.62 13.41
CA GLU A 38 -3.69 3.25 13.71
C GLU A 38 -4.81 2.22 13.51
N ALA A 39 -6.05 2.58 13.89
CA ALA A 39 -7.22 1.74 13.70
C ALA A 39 -7.54 1.51 12.21
N GLN A 40 -7.39 2.52 11.35
CA GLN A 40 -7.58 2.38 9.91
C GLN A 40 -6.50 1.52 9.28
N ILE A 41 -5.24 1.69 9.69
CA ILE A 41 -4.12 0.86 9.22
C ILE A 41 -4.38 -0.60 9.61
N GLY A 42 -4.73 -0.86 10.87
CA GLY A 42 -5.07 -2.21 11.34
C GLY A 42 -6.24 -2.84 10.58
N ALA A 43 -7.31 -2.07 10.34
CA ALA A 43 -8.47 -2.53 9.59
C ALA A 43 -8.12 -2.85 8.12
N PHE A 44 -7.35 -2.00 7.45
CA PHE A 44 -6.91 -2.21 6.07
C PHE A 44 -6.08 -3.48 5.93
N LEU A 45 -5.10 -3.69 6.83
CA LEU A 45 -4.25 -4.89 6.83
C LEU A 45 -5.04 -6.17 7.15
N ALA A 46 -5.95 -6.11 8.13
CA ALA A 46 -6.78 -7.25 8.47
C ALA A 46 -7.74 -7.62 7.33
N ALA A 47 -8.38 -6.63 6.69
CA ALA A 47 -9.30 -6.86 5.58
C ALA A 47 -8.59 -7.44 4.35
N LEU A 48 -7.40 -6.93 4.00
CA LEU A 48 -6.53 -7.50 2.97
C LEU A 48 -6.22 -8.97 3.24
N ARG A 49 -5.76 -9.30 4.46
CA ARG A 49 -5.43 -10.68 4.83
C ARG A 49 -6.64 -11.61 4.81
N MET A 50 -7.79 -11.14 5.28
CA MET A 50 -9.02 -11.94 5.33
C MET A 50 -9.57 -12.23 3.93
N LYS A 51 -9.53 -11.25 3.03
CA LYS A 51 -9.93 -11.43 1.63
C LYS A 51 -8.92 -12.29 0.84
N GLY A 52 -7.64 -12.14 1.15
CA GLY A 52 -6.52 -12.59 0.34
C GLY A 52 -6.09 -11.49 -0.64
N GLU A 53 -4.82 -11.08 -0.56
CA GLU A 53 -4.28 -9.99 -1.35
C GLU A 53 -4.13 -10.38 -2.84
N THR A 54 -4.43 -9.45 -3.74
CA THR A 54 -4.20 -9.62 -5.19
C THR A 54 -2.88 -9.00 -5.63
N VAL A 55 -2.42 -9.37 -6.84
CA VAL A 55 -1.22 -8.76 -7.45
C VAL A 55 -1.40 -7.26 -7.61
N ASP A 56 -2.58 -6.79 -7.99
CA ASP A 56 -2.86 -5.37 -8.18
C ASP A 56 -2.78 -4.58 -6.86
N GLU A 57 -3.34 -5.14 -5.79
CA GLU A 57 -3.28 -4.58 -4.43
C GLU A 57 -1.83 -4.47 -3.95
N ILE A 58 -1.05 -5.55 -4.09
CA ILE A 58 0.36 -5.58 -3.70
C ILE A 58 1.15 -4.57 -4.54
N THR A 59 0.90 -4.50 -5.85
CA THR A 59 1.60 -3.60 -6.77
C THR A 59 1.34 -2.14 -6.42
N GLY A 60 0.08 -1.77 -6.17
CA GLY A 60 -0.29 -0.40 -5.75
C GLY A 60 0.34 -0.03 -4.40
N CYS A 61 0.22 -0.92 -3.42
CA CYS A 61 0.83 -0.71 -2.10
C CYS A 61 2.36 -0.56 -2.18
N ALA A 62 3.05 -1.45 -2.89
CA ALA A 62 4.50 -1.40 -3.06
C ALA A 62 4.95 -0.14 -3.79
N SER A 63 4.20 0.32 -4.79
CA SER A 63 4.49 1.56 -5.52
C SER A 63 4.44 2.78 -4.61
N ALA A 64 3.40 2.90 -3.77
CA ALA A 64 3.28 3.97 -2.79
C ALA A 64 4.41 3.93 -1.76
N MET A 65 4.70 2.77 -1.17
CA MET A 65 5.80 2.59 -0.22
C MET A 65 7.16 2.96 -0.82
N LYS A 66 7.42 2.54 -2.06
CA LYS A 66 8.68 2.84 -2.77
C LYS A 66 8.86 4.34 -3.05
N ARG A 67 7.78 5.07 -3.32
CA ARG A 67 7.83 6.54 -3.48
C ARG A 67 8.07 7.26 -2.16
N ALA A 68 7.55 6.73 -1.04
CA ALA A 68 7.75 7.29 0.28
C ALA A 68 9.13 6.97 0.88
N ALA A 69 9.79 5.91 0.41
CA ALA A 69 11.09 5.48 0.92
C ALA A 69 12.24 6.42 0.50
N THR A 70 13.19 6.62 1.43
CA THR A 70 14.48 7.24 1.10
C THR A 70 15.28 6.32 0.18
N GLN A 71 15.56 6.77 -1.04
CA GLN A 71 16.29 5.97 -2.02
C GLN A 71 17.78 5.87 -1.68
N VAL A 72 18.30 4.64 -1.64
CA VAL A 72 19.72 4.35 -1.49
C VAL A 72 20.32 4.09 -2.88
N ARG A 73 21.39 4.82 -3.22
CA ARG A 73 22.14 4.68 -4.48
C ARG A 73 23.60 4.34 -4.17
N PRO A 74 23.92 3.06 -3.94
CA PRO A 74 25.26 2.67 -3.53
C PRO A 74 26.25 2.79 -4.70
N ALA A 75 27.46 3.29 -4.41
CA ALA A 75 28.54 3.42 -5.37
C ALA A 75 29.31 2.09 -5.48
N ILE A 76 28.89 1.22 -6.38
CA ILE A 76 29.44 -0.15 -6.54
C ILE A 76 30.18 -0.37 -7.87
N GLY A 77 30.37 0.68 -8.67
CA GLY A 77 30.96 0.57 -10.01
C GLY A 77 30.14 -0.36 -10.90
N ASP A 78 30.82 -1.30 -11.57
CA ASP A 78 30.19 -2.29 -12.47
C ASP A 78 29.73 -3.58 -11.74
N ALA A 79 29.85 -3.63 -10.41
CA ALA A 79 29.41 -4.79 -9.63
C ALA A 79 27.89 -4.87 -9.56
N THR A 80 27.34 -6.09 -9.52
CA THR A 80 25.90 -6.32 -9.36
C THR A 80 25.51 -6.30 -7.89
N LEU A 81 24.56 -5.44 -7.52
CA LEU A 81 23.92 -5.47 -6.20
C LEU A 81 22.82 -6.53 -6.18
N ILE A 82 22.87 -7.43 -5.20
CA ILE A 82 21.91 -8.52 -5.02
C ILE A 82 21.37 -8.43 -3.59
N ASP A 83 20.06 -8.62 -3.46
CA ASP A 83 19.35 -8.85 -2.19
C ASP A 83 18.93 -10.32 -2.14
N VAL A 84 19.14 -11.02 -1.02
CA VAL A 84 18.96 -12.49 -0.88
C VAL A 84 17.85 -12.86 0.09
#